data_AF-A0A497NP97-F1
#
_entry.id   AF-A0A497NP97-F1
#
_cell.length_a   1.000
_cell.length_b   1.000
_cell.length_c   1.000
_cell.angle_alpha   90.00
_cell.angle_beta   90.00
_cell.angle_gamma   90.00
#
_symmetry.space_group_name_H-M   'P 1'
#
loop_
_entity.id
_entity.type
_entity.pdbx_description
1 polymer ?
#
loop_
_entity_poly.entity_id
_entity_poly.type
_entity_poly.pdbx_seq_one_letter_code
_entity_poly.pdbx_strand_id
1 'polypeptide(L)' 'MLQAGRSLMFLKGFRPSAQFGHMAVLRYLRVTFREQLTERIVDIFDQMRRKRHRAVYEAVNVVSRDEAQNALKWANP' A
#
# COMPACT_ATOMS: atom_id res chain seq x y z
N MET A 1 0.03 -2.11 5.56
CA MET A 1 1.14 -1.87 4.61
C MET A 1 1.63 -0.44 4.49
N LEU A 2 0.77 0.58 4.30
CA LEU A 2 1.27 1.96 4.29
C LEU A 2 2.02 2.30 5.60
N GLN A 3 1.46 1.91 6.76
CA GLN A 3 2.15 2.08 8.04
C GLN A 3 3.41 1.23 8.14
N ALA A 4 3.39 -0.04 7.72
CA ALA A 4 4.59 -0.89 7.70
C ALA A 4 5.72 -0.30 6.84
N GLY A 5 5.39 0.22 5.65
CA GLY A 5 6.34 0.93 4.79
C GLY A 5 6.85 2.22 5.42
N ARG A 6 5.99 3.00 6.11
CA ARG A 6 6.43 4.18 6.88
C ARG A 6 7.35 3.80 8.04
N SER A 7 7.02 2.74 8.77
CA SER A 7 7.87 2.23 9.86
C SER A 7 9.23 1.78 9.33
N LEU A 8 9.28 1.11 8.19
CA LEU A 8 10.53 0.74 7.53
C LEU A 8 11.33 1.98 7.09
N MET A 9 10.67 2.99 6.50
CA MET A 9 11.34 4.26 6.17
C MET A 9 11.96 4.88 7.42
N PHE A 10 11.21 4.98 8.52
CA PHE A 10 11.73 5.54 9.77
C PHE A 10 12.88 4.71 10.35
N LEU A 11 12.77 3.39 10.34
CA LEU A 11 13.84 2.48 10.77
C LEU A 11 15.13 2.70 9.96
N LYS A 12 15.00 3.07 8.68
CA LYS A 12 16.12 3.38 7.78
C LYS A 12 16.52 4.86 7.78
N GLY A 13 15.98 5.67 8.70
CA GLY A 13 16.32 7.08 8.85
C GLY A 13 15.64 8.04 7.87
N PHE A 14 14.67 7.55 7.09
CA PHE A 14 13.90 8.36 6.14
C PHE A 14 12.58 8.83 6.74
N ARG A 15 12.16 10.04 6.37
CA ARG A 15 10.82 10.57 6.67
C ARG A 15 10.06 10.79 5.36
N PRO A 16 8.83 10.26 5.23
CA PRO A 16 8.00 10.56 4.06
C PRO A 16 7.60 12.04 4.03
N SER A 17 7.43 12.57 2.82
CA SER A 17 7.05 13.98 2.59
C SER A 17 5.74 14.36 3.28
N ALA A 18 5.64 15.62 3.73
CA ALA A 18 4.45 16.16 4.39
C ALA A 18 3.21 16.13 3.49
N GLN A 19 3.38 16.48 2.22
CA GLN A 19 2.37 16.29 1.17
C GLN A 19 2.62 14.99 0.42
N PHE A 20 1.54 14.30 0.03
CA PHE A 20 1.58 13.05 -0.72
C PHE A 20 2.47 11.95 -0.11
N GLY A 21 2.57 11.89 1.22
CA GLY A 21 3.45 10.94 1.92
C GLY A 21 3.23 9.48 1.56
N HIS A 22 2.02 9.09 1.13
CA HIS A 22 1.75 7.74 0.62
C HIS A 22 2.50 7.42 -0.68
N MET A 23 2.67 8.40 -1.57
CA MET A 23 3.46 8.23 -2.79
C MET A 23 4.94 8.11 -2.49
N ALA A 24 5.43 8.85 -1.49
CA ALA A 24 6.82 8.73 -1.03
C ALA A 24 7.10 7.30 -0.51
N VAL A 25 6.18 6.73 0.27
CA VAL A 25 6.29 5.35 0.77
C VAL A 25 6.26 4.34 -0.37
N LEU A 26 5.35 4.48 -1.34
CA LEU A 26 5.29 3.56 -2.49
C LEU A 26 6.58 3.59 -3.32
N ARG A 27 7.09 4.78 -3.65
CA ARG A 27 8.36 4.91 -4.38
C ARG A 27 9.53 4.30 -3.62
N TYR A 28 9.59 4.56 -2.31
CA TYR A 28 10.61 4.00 -1.44
C TYR A 28 10.58 2.47 -1.47
N LEU A 29 9.40 1.86 -1.33
CA LEU A 29 9.24 0.41 -1.35
C LEU A 29 9.64 -0.19 -2.70
N ARG A 30 9.26 0.43 -3.83
CA ARG A 30 9.66 -0.02 -5.18
C ARG A 30 11.18 -0.04 -5.34
N VAL A 31 11.88 0.99 -4.87
CA VAL A 31 13.34 1.04 -4.95
C VAL A 31 14.00 0.06 -3.98
N THR A 32 13.47 -0.06 -2.76
CA THR A 32 14.06 -0.89 -1.70
C THR A 32 13.92 -2.38 -1.97
N PHE A 33 12.81 -2.80 -2.58
CA PHE A 33 12.48 -4.22 -2.77
C PHE A 33 12.40 -4.64 -4.23
N ARG A 34 13.02 -3.90 -5.15
CA ARG A 34 12.93 -4.12 -6.60
C ARG A 34 13.16 -5.58 -7.04
N GLU A 35 13.98 -6.33 -6.30
CA GLU A 35 14.29 -7.75 -6.57
C GLU A 35 13.55 -8.74 -5.64
N GLN A 36 13.05 -8.29 -4.49
CA GLN A 36 12.50 -9.14 -3.41
C GLN A 36 10.97 -9.08 -3.32
N LEU A 37 10.39 -7.95 -3.70
CA LEU A 37 8.95 -7.72 -3.70
C LEU A 37 8.53 -7.47 -5.15
N THR A 38 7.66 -8.35 -5.66
CA THR A 38 7.19 -8.24 -7.04
C THR A 38 6.48 -6.90 -7.24
N GLU A 39 6.77 -6.17 -8.33
CA GLU A 39 6.07 -4.91 -8.67
C GLU A 39 4.54 -5.06 -8.64
N ARG A 40 4.04 -6.24 -9.00
CA ARG A 40 2.63 -6.64 -8.91
C ARG A 40 2.04 -6.47 -7.50
N ILE A 41 2.81 -6.78 -6.46
CA ILE A 41 2.38 -6.65 -5.06
C ILE A 41 2.23 -5.16 -4.69
N VAL A 42 3.18 -4.32 -5.12
CA VAL A 42 3.10 -2.87 -4.90
C VAL A 42 1.90 -2.25 -5.61
N ASP A 43 1.63 -2.67 -6.85
CA ASP A 43 0.49 -2.19 -7.63
C ASP A 43 -0.86 -2.59 -7.03
N ILE A 44 -0.98 -3.84 -6.57
CA ILE A 44 -2.14 -4.32 -5.82
C ILE A 44 -2.39 -3.44 -4.60
N PHE A 45 -1.35 -3.05 -3.86
CA PHE A 45 -1.51 -2.21 -2.67
C PHE A 45 -1.96 -0.78 -2.99
N ASP A 46 -1.46 -0.18 -4.07
CA ASP A 46 -1.94 1.13 -4.50
C ASP A 46 -3.40 1.06 -5.01
N GLN A 47 -3.77 -0.02 -5.71
CA GLN A 47 -5.17 -0.27 -6.08
C GLN A 47 -6.08 -0.38 -4.87
N MET A 48 -5.69 -1.17 -3.85
CA MET A 48 -6.47 -1.31 -2.62
C MET A 48 -6.60 0.01 -1.88
N ARG A 49 -5.55 0.83 -1.82
CA ARG A 49 -5.59 2.17 -1.23
C ARG A 49 -6.61 3.06 -1.94
N ARG A 50 -6.60 3.09 -3.28
CA ARG A 50 -7.56 3.85 -4.09
C ARG A 50 -8.99 3.34 -3.88
N LYS A 51 -9.19 2.02 -3.85
CA LYS A 51 -10.51 1.42 -3.59
C LYS A 51 -11.01 1.73 -2.19
N ARG A 52 -10.16 1.70 -1.15
CA ARG A 52 -10.53 2.13 0.22
C ARG A 52 -11.04 3.56 0.25
N HIS A 53 -10.36 4.49 -0.44
CA HIS A 53 -10.82 5.88 -0.52
C HIS A 53 -12.24 5.97 -1.08
N ARG A 54 -12.48 5.31 -2.22
CA ARG A 54 -13.80 5.31 -2.88
C ARG A 54 -14.88 4.59 -2.08
N ALA A 55 -14.54 3.45 -1.45
CA ALA A 55 -15.48 2.71 -0.63
C ALA A 55 -15.91 3.47 0.64
N VAL A 56 -15.03 4.31 1.20
CA VAL A 56 -15.34 5.11 2.40
C VAL A 56 -16.16 6.35 2.06
N TYR A 57 -15.93 6.97 0.89
CA TYR A 57 -16.47 8.31 0.61
C TYR A 57 -17.39 8.42 -0.61
N GLU A 58 -17.36 7.47 -1.55
CA GLU A 58 -17.93 7.69 -2.89
C GLU A 58 -18.99 6.65 -3.31
N ALA A 59 -18.81 5.35 -3.03
CA ALA A 59 -19.71 4.32 -3.57
C ALA A 59 -19.76 3.01 -2.79
N VAL A 60 -20.95 2.40 -2.74
CA VAL A 60 -21.19 1.02 -2.30
C VAL A 60 -20.80 0.03 -3.41
N ASN A 61 -20.34 -1.19 -3.09
CA ASN A 61 -19.91 -2.24 -4.03
C ASN A 61 -18.60 -2.00 -4.83
N VAL A 62 -17.66 -1.20 -4.32
CA VAL A 62 -16.37 -0.93 -5.01
C VAL A 62 -15.36 -2.09 -4.90
N VAL A 63 -15.55 -3.00 -3.95
CA VAL A 63 -14.63 -4.12 -3.64
C VAL A 63 -15.40 -5.42 -3.58
N SER A 64 -14.93 -6.47 -4.27
CA SER A 64 -15.54 -7.80 -4.20
C SER A 64 -15.12 -8.56 -2.93
N ARG A 65 -15.89 -9.58 -2.54
CA ARG A 65 -15.57 -10.43 -1.38
C ARG A 65 -14.19 -11.09 -1.52
N ASP A 66 -13.91 -11.68 -2.67
CA ASP A 66 -12.65 -12.39 -2.93
C ASP A 66 -11.45 -11.44 -2.87
N GLU A 67 -11.61 -10.22 -3.38
CA GLU A 67 -10.57 -9.20 -3.32
C GLU A 67 -10.28 -8.77 -1.88
N ALA A 68 -11.33 -8.57 -1.06
CA ALA A 68 -11.17 -8.30 0.36
C ALA A 68 -10.49 -9.47 1.10
N GLN A 69 -10.81 -10.71 0.74
CA GLN A 69 -10.24 -11.89 1.38
C GLN A 69 -8.78 -12.11 1.00
N ASN A 70 -8.40 -11.86 -0.26
CA ASN A 70 -7.02 -11.88 -0.71
C ASN A 70 -6.20 -10.74 -0.08
N ALA A 71 -6.78 -9.56 0.08
CA ALA A 71 -6.16 -8.44 0.79
C ALA A 71 -5.70 -8.81 2.20
N LEU A 72 -6.56 -9.54 2.93
CA LEU A 72 -6.26 -10.01 4.28
C LEU A 72 -5.13 -11.05 4.28
N LYS A 73 -5.16 -11.99 3.32
CA LYS A 73 -4.09 -13.00 3.18
C LYS A 73 -2.73 -12.37 2.90
N TRP A 74 -2.66 -11.33 2.07
CA TRP A 74 -1.39 -10.64 1.77
C TRP A 74 -0.92 -9.73 2.91
N ALA A 75 -1.82 -9.29 3.79
CA ALA A 75 -1.50 -8.41 4.90
C ALA A 75 -0.97 -9.17 6.13
N ASN A 76 -1.33 -10.45 6.28
CA ASN A 76 -0.80 -11.31 7.33
C ASN A 76 0.48 -12.01 6.85
N PRO A 77 1.62 -11.81 7.52
CA PRO A 77 2.84 -12.58 7.29
C PRO A 77 2.73 -14.03 7.79
#